data_AF-A0A1F0MQ51-F1
#
_entry.id   AF-A0A1F0MQ51-F1
#
_cell.length_a   1.000
_cell.length_b   1.000
_cell.length_c   1.000
_cell.angle_alpha   90.00
_cell.angle_beta   90.00
_cell.angle_gamma   90.00
#
_symmetry.space_group_name_H-M   'P 1'
#
loop_
_entity.id
_entity.type
_entity.pdbx_description
1 polymer ?
#
loop_
_entity_poly.entity_id
_entity_poly.type
_entity_poly.pdbx_seq_one_letter_code
_entity_poly.pdbx_strand_id
1 'polypeptide(L)'
;MSASQRGVDVDVDAVRARYTRAIGAYRAARDELAANPAQVAPDSFGQGFTHQGARIAAALSRMDETTAAYLSARARNWEQIVRLSGDVAHADTGNAASFAFGEAQL
;
A
#
# COMPACT_ATOMS: atom_id res chain seq x y z
N MET A 1 -39.38 -18.51 -14.20
CA MET A 1 -38.57 -17.98 -13.09
C MET A 1 -37.12 -17.97 -13.57
N SER A 2 -36.59 -16.80 -13.93
CA SER A 2 -35.22 -16.69 -14.46
C SER A 2 -34.25 -16.56 -13.29
N ALA A 3 -33.28 -17.46 -13.21
CA ALA A 3 -32.18 -17.41 -12.26
C ALA A 3 -31.16 -16.34 -12.71
N SER A 4 -31.57 -15.07 -12.70
CA SER A 4 -30.67 -13.98 -13.03
C SER A 4 -29.84 -13.58 -11.81
N GLN A 5 -28.52 -13.77 -11.97
CA GLN A 5 -27.46 -12.93 -11.42
C GLN A 5 -27.44 -12.71 -9.90
N ARG A 6 -26.72 -13.60 -9.19
CA ARG A 6 -26.01 -13.23 -7.96
C ARG A 6 -24.50 -13.34 -8.19
N GLY A 7 -24.00 -12.70 -9.25
CA GLY A 7 -22.58 -12.38 -9.34
C GLY A 7 -22.33 -11.13 -8.53
N VAL A 8 -21.30 -11.13 -7.68
CA VAL A 8 -20.87 -9.89 -7.04
C VAL A 8 -20.25 -9.02 -8.13
N ASP A 9 -20.94 -7.94 -8.53
CA ASP A 9 -20.41 -6.94 -9.46
C ASP A 9 -19.40 -6.06 -8.70
N VAL A 10 -18.21 -6.61 -8.44
CA VAL A 10 -17.08 -5.83 -7.96
C VAL A 10 -16.42 -5.21 -9.17
N ASP A 11 -16.42 -3.88 -9.23
CA ASP A 11 -15.56 -3.14 -10.15
C ASP A 11 -14.09 -3.31 -9.73
N VAL A 12 -13.49 -4.41 -10.19
CA VAL A 12 -12.11 -4.79 -9.88
C VAL A 12 -11.13 -3.72 -10.38
N ASP A 13 -11.44 -3.04 -11.48
CA ASP A 13 -10.57 -2.00 -12.03
C ASP A 13 -10.59 -0.73 -11.17
N ALA A 14 -11.75 -0.32 -10.66
CA ALA A 14 -11.83 0.77 -9.68
C ALA A 14 -11.09 0.43 -8.38
N VAL A 15 -11.21 -0.81 -7.89
CA VAL A 15 -10.49 -1.29 -6.70
C VAL A 15 -8.98 -1.28 -6.94
N ARG A 16 -8.53 -1.78 -8.09
CA ARG A 16 -7.12 -1.80 -8.51
C ARG A 16 -6.57 -0.38 -8.64
N ALA A 17 -7.29 0.53 -9.29
CA ALA A 17 -6.89 1.92 -9.47
C ALA A 17 -6.75 2.64 -8.11
N ARG A 18 -7.72 2.45 -7.21
CA ARG A 18 -7.70 3.01 -5.86
C ARG A 18 -6.46 2.57 -5.08
N TYR A 19 -6.17 1.27 -5.05
CA TYR A 19 -5.03 0.76 -4.28
C TYR A 19 -3.69 1.07 -4.94
N THR A 20 -3.60 1.11 -6.27
CA THR A 20 -2.40 1.56 -6.98
C THR A 20 -2.06 3.00 -6.64
N ARG A 21 -3.05 3.90 -6.59
CA ARG A 21 -2.86 5.28 -6.14
C ARG A 21 -2.35 5.35 -4.69
N ALA A 22 -2.94 4.55 -3.79
CA ALA A 22 -2.52 4.50 -2.40
C ALA A 22 -1.06 4.02 -2.25
N ILE A 23 -0.66 2.96 -2.98
CA ILE A 23 0.72 2.46 -3.01
C ILE A 23 1.68 3.56 -3.44
N GLY A 24 1.35 4.28 -4.52
CA GLY A 24 2.14 5.41 -5.00
C GLY A 24 2.32 6.49 -3.94
N ALA A 25 1.25 6.86 -3.25
CA ALA A 25 1.29 7.85 -2.17
C ALA A 25 2.19 7.41 -0.99
N TYR A 26 2.12 6.14 -0.56
CA TYR A 26 2.98 5.64 0.52
C TYR A 26 4.46 5.60 0.13
N ARG A 27 4.76 5.22 -1.11
CA ARG A 27 6.14 5.22 -1.64
C ARG A 27 6.69 6.65 -1.72
N ALA A 28 5.91 7.57 -2.29
CA ALA A 28 6.29 8.98 -2.37
C ALA A 28 6.51 9.60 -0.99
N ALA A 29 5.64 9.34 -0.02
CA ALA A 29 5.81 9.82 1.36
C ALA A 29 7.08 9.26 2.02
N ARG A 30 7.46 8.01 1.72
CA ARG A 30 8.71 7.42 2.22
C ARG A 30 9.93 8.05 1.56
N ASP A 31 9.86 8.28 0.25
CA ASP A 31 10.97 8.90 -0.48
C ASP A 31 11.16 10.36 -0.04
N GLU A 32 10.06 11.08 0.25
CA GLU A 32 10.08 12.42 0.84
C GLU A 32 10.71 12.43 2.24
N LEU A 33 10.36 11.45 3.10
CA LEU A 33 10.96 11.29 4.43
C LEU A 33 12.47 11.03 4.34
N ALA A 34 12.90 10.25 3.36
CA ALA A 34 14.32 9.98 3.13
C ALA A 34 15.07 11.22 2.59
N ALA A 35 14.40 12.06 1.80
CA ALA A 35 14.96 13.32 1.30
C ALA A 35 15.05 14.40 2.38
N ASN A 36 14.12 14.39 3.34
CA ASN A 36 14.01 15.40 4.40
C ASN A 36 13.93 14.75 5.79
N PRO A 37 14.99 14.05 6.24
CA PRO A 37 14.97 13.41 7.54
C PRO A 37 14.95 14.47 8.65
N ALA A 38 14.28 14.16 9.77
CA ALA A 38 14.15 15.02 10.94
C ALA A 38 15.46 15.03 11.76
N GLN A 39 16.59 15.35 11.12
CA GLN A 39 17.90 15.36 11.76
C GLN A 39 18.16 16.68 12.47
N VAL A 40 18.63 16.57 13.70
CA VAL A 40 19.14 17.70 14.49
C VAL A 40 20.54 17.36 14.98
N ALA A 41 21.46 18.32 14.87
CA ALA A 41 22.80 18.15 15.42
C ALA A 41 22.72 18.17 16.95
N PRO A 42 23.27 17.17 17.67
CA PRO A 42 23.26 17.16 19.14
C PRO A 42 23.86 18.41 19.78
N ASP A 43 24.81 19.05 19.11
CA ASP A 43 25.49 20.26 19.59
C ASP A 43 24.65 21.54 19.41
N SER A 44 23.55 21.48 18.63
CA SER A 44 22.61 22.61 18.48
C SER A 44 21.85 22.94 19.76
N PHE A 45 21.87 22.05 20.76
CA PHE A 45 21.18 22.22 22.04
C PHE A 45 21.99 23.05 23.07
N GLY A 46 23.22 23.44 22.75
CA GLY A 46 24.06 24.29 23.61
C GLY A 46 24.90 23.52 24.63
N GLN A 47 25.93 24.19 25.17
CA GLN A 47 26.81 23.60 26.18
C GLN A 47 26.02 23.21 27.45
N GLY A 48 26.30 22.01 27.95
CA GLY A 48 25.61 21.41 29.11
C GLY A 48 24.41 20.52 28.74
N PHE A 49 23.95 20.54 27.49
CA PHE A 49 22.80 19.75 27.03
C PHE A 49 23.17 18.63 26.05
N THR A 50 24.46 18.37 25.81
CA THR A 50 24.93 17.37 24.83
C THR A 50 24.26 16.01 25.00
N HIS A 51 24.08 15.53 26.23
CA HIS A 51 23.42 14.25 26.49
C HIS A 51 21.93 14.27 26.11
N GLN A 52 21.21 15.35 26.45
CA GLN A 52 19.81 15.54 26.09
C GLN A 52 19.64 15.72 24.58
N GLY A 53 20.52 16.50 23.95
CA GLY A 53 20.55 16.70 22.50
C GLY A 53 20.79 15.39 21.73
N ALA A 54 21.72 14.55 22.20
CA ALA A 54 21.95 13.22 21.63
C ALA A 54 20.72 12.31 21.77
N ARG A 55 20.03 12.35 22.92
CA ARG A 55 18.79 11.58 23.12
C ARG A 55 17.67 12.03 22.18
N ILE A 56 17.52 13.34 21.94
CA ILE A 56 16.50 13.87 21.03
C ILE A 56 16.84 13.50 19.58
N ALA A 57 18.09 13.68 19.14
CA ALA A 57 18.54 13.29 17.81
C ALA A 57 18.31 11.79 17.54
N ALA A 58 18.60 10.93 18.53
CA ALA A 58 18.34 9.50 18.44
C ALA A 58 16.84 9.18 18.38
N ALA A 59 16.01 9.88 19.15
CA ALA A 59 14.56 9.70 19.12
C ALA A 59 13.97 10.09 17.76
N LEU A 60 14.40 11.20 17.17
CA LEU A 60 13.97 11.64 15.85
C LEU A 60 14.39 10.66 14.75
N SER A 61 15.64 10.18 14.79
CA SER A 61 16.12 9.15 13.87
C SER A 61 15.26 7.88 13.94
N ARG A 62 14.91 7.46 15.17
CA ARG A 62 14.04 6.29 15.38
C ARG A 62 12.61 6.51 14.89
N MET A 63 12.09 7.74 15.00
CA MET A 63 10.78 8.11 14.46
C MET A 63 10.77 8.00 12.93
N ASP A 64 11.80 8.50 12.26
CA ASP A 64 11.91 8.42 10.80
C ASP A 64 12.02 6.97 10.33
N GLU A 65 12.88 6.17 10.97
CA GLU A 65 13.02 4.74 10.69
C GLU A 65 11.70 3.97 10.85
N THR A 66 10.99 4.23 11.95
CA THR A 66 9.69 3.60 12.24
C THR A 66 8.64 4.00 11.21
N THR A 67 8.62 5.27 10.83
CA THR A 67 7.68 5.80 9.83
C THR A 67 7.96 5.19 8.46
N ALA A 68 9.22 5.12 8.03
CA ALA A 68 9.62 4.51 6.78
C ALA A 68 9.24 3.01 6.72
N ALA A 69 9.42 2.28 7.82
CA ALA A 69 9.02 0.89 7.95
C ALA A 69 7.50 0.71 7.82
N TYR A 70 6.72 1.57 8.48
CA TYR A 70 5.26 1.57 8.39
C TYR A 70 4.76 1.83 6.97
N LEU A 71 5.27 2.88 6.31
CA LEU A 71 4.91 3.23 4.93
C LEU A 71 5.23 2.09 3.96
N SER A 72 6.40 1.46 4.11
CA SER A 72 6.81 0.31 3.30
C SER A 72 5.92 -0.91 3.52
N ALA A 73 5.57 -1.22 4.78
CA ALA A 73 4.64 -2.31 5.09
C ALA A 73 3.26 -2.05 4.49
N ARG A 74 2.77 -0.81 4.57
CA ARG A 74 1.46 -0.44 4.03
C ARG A 74 1.41 -0.56 2.50
N ALA A 75 2.46 -0.12 1.80
CA ALA A 75 2.57 -0.30 0.36
C ALA A 75 2.53 -1.79 -0.04
N ARG A 76 3.34 -2.64 0.63
CA ARG A 76 3.35 -4.10 0.38
C ARG A 76 1.99 -4.75 0.61
N ASN A 77 1.29 -4.38 1.68
CA ASN A 77 -0.03 -4.94 1.97
C ASN A 77 -1.04 -4.57 0.86
N TRP A 78 -1.00 -3.34 0.35
CA TRP A 78 -1.87 -2.94 -0.75
C TRP A 78 -1.49 -3.62 -2.07
N GLU A 79 -0.21 -3.87 -2.33
CA GLU A 79 0.24 -4.66 -3.49
C GLU A 79 -0.34 -6.09 -3.46
N GLN A 80 -0.40 -6.72 -2.29
CA GLN A 80 -1.02 -8.04 -2.13
C GLN A 80 -2.53 -7.99 -2.43
N ILE A 81 -3.23 -6.97 -1.94
CA ILE A 81 -4.67 -6.80 -2.21
C ILE A 81 -4.92 -6.56 -3.71
N VAL A 82 -4.06 -5.80 -4.39
CA VAL A 82 -4.15 -5.62 -5.85
C VAL A 82 -3.97 -6.95 -6.58
N ARG A 83 -3.00 -7.79 -6.19
CA ARG A 83 -2.82 -9.12 -6.80
C ARG A 83 -4.06 -10.00 -6.62
N LEU A 84 -4.59 -10.09 -5.39
CA LEU A 84 -5.81 -10.85 -5.11
C LEU A 84 -7.00 -10.35 -5.92
N SER A 85 -7.15 -9.03 -6.11
CA SER A 85 -8.20 -8.49 -6.96
C SER A 85 -8.05 -8.92 -8.43
N GLY A 86 -6.83 -9.03 -8.92
CA GLY A 86 -6.54 -9.58 -10.26
C GLY A 86 -6.90 -11.05 -10.39
N ASP A 87 -6.61 -11.86 -9.37
CA ASP A 87 -6.95 -13.29 -9.36
C ASP A 87 -8.48 -13.49 -9.41
N VAL A 88 -9.24 -12.65 -8.70
CA VAL A 88 -10.72 -12.66 -8.73
C VAL A 88 -11.25 -12.33 -10.14
N ALA A 89 -10.77 -11.27 -10.78
CA ALA A 89 -11.22 -10.92 -12.14
C ALA A 89 -10.85 -12.01 -13.17
N HIS A 90 -9.68 -12.64 -13.02
CA HIS A 90 -9.27 -13.72 -13.91
C HIS A 90 -10.16 -14.96 -13.75
N ALA A 91 -10.47 -15.34 -12.50
CA ALA A 91 -11.37 -16.44 -12.22
C ALA A 91 -12.79 -16.19 -12.76
N ASP A 92 -13.31 -14.96 -12.61
CA ASP A 92 -14.62 -14.59 -13.15
C ASP A 92 -14.66 -14.67 -14.68
N THR A 93 -13.65 -14.11 -15.35
CA THR A 93 -13.53 -14.17 -16.82
C THR A 93 -13.43 -15.62 -17.33
N GLY A 94 -12.64 -16.46 -16.66
CA GLY A 94 -12.48 -17.87 -17.03
C GLY A 94 -13.77 -18.69 -16.86
N ASN A 95 -14.53 -18.42 -15.80
CA ASN A 95 -15.84 -19.03 -15.59
C ASN A 95 -16.83 -18.58 -16.66
N ALA A 96 -16.94 -17.28 -16.93
CA ALA A 96 -17.84 -16.73 -17.94
C ALA A 96 -17.56 -17.31 -19.35
N ALA A 97 -16.29 -17.45 -19.73
CA ALA A 97 -15.90 -18.08 -20.99
C ALA A 97 -16.34 -19.55 -21.04
N SER A 98 -16.10 -20.32 -19.96
CA SER A 98 -16.44 -21.74 -19.89
C SER A 98 -17.96 -21.98 -20.01
N PHE A 99 -18.78 -21.13 -19.39
CA PHE A 99 -20.24 -21.18 -19.54
C PHE A 99 -20.69 -20.85 -20.97
N ALA A 100 -20.13 -19.81 -21.59
CA ALA A 100 -20.47 -19.44 -22.96
C ALA A 100 -20.09 -20.53 -23.99
N PHE A 101 -18.94 -21.20 -23.80
CA PHE A 101 -18.55 -22.34 -24.62
C PHE A 101 -19.44 -23.57 -24.42
N GLY A 102 -19.93 -23.81 -23.19
CA GLY A 102 -20.85 -24.91 -22.88
C GLY A 102 -22.25 -24.72 -23.47
N GLU A 103 -22.78 -23.50 -23.50
CA GLU A 103 -24.06 -23.19 -24.15
C GLU A 103 -23.98 -23.26 -25.68
N ALA A 104 -22.85 -22.93 -26.30
CA ALA A 104 -22.67 -22.98 -27.75
C ALA A 104 -22.57 -24.42 -28.33
N GLN A 105 -22.44 -25.45 -27.48
CA GLN A 105 -22.34 -26.85 -27.87
C GLN A 105 -23.65 -27.65 -27.67
N LEU A 106 -24.71 -27.00 -27.16
CA LEU A 106 -26.06 -27.56 -26.98
C LEU A 106 -27.03 -27.01 -28.02
#